data_AF-A0A444IX14-F1
#
_entry.id   AF-A0A444IX14-F1
#
_cell.length_a   1.000
_cell.length_b   1.000
_cell.length_c   1.000
_cell.angle_alpha   90.00
_cell.angle_beta   90.00
_cell.angle_gamma   90.00
#
_symmetry.space_group_name_H-M   'P 1'
#
loop_
_entity.id
_entity.type
_entity.pdbx_description
1 polymer ?
#
loop_
_entity_poly.entity_id
_entity_poly.type
_entity_poly.pdbx_seq_one_letter_code
_entity_poly.pdbx_strand_id
1 'polypeptide(L)'
;MNLFRSLSKQPAYPALLAGLKDESAPQQRSTTKTGHWGSLVLFVLILMTGYYFLVVNSGLLQLEIETDTRTVFKVYWPKKNGHFSERNMTELLIEPGKKTYSVRINNTAKIDYLRLDPSEKTAWITIKQVRIKQWGYPDYLLRSQGDFENLEILSGVESLTRQDQGVTLQVKSSDPQLKLHLPNRERLFSPLTDPTDAARLLSVALLAIAGYFLFRSFFKNSSFLPVLGAIALGLIVTMALISDFNTHPDEYVHVTAGKYFTDHTLPPQVGDPAITDTYSVYGVSRLHSGEIIYLLAGKYLRLLQPLYLEPFFLLRLFNVLLFGALVLFAFTKKDFRFFLLPFLISPQIWYIFSYFNSDAFATFLSLLAAYQLAGKESA
;
A
#
# COMPACT_ATOMS: atom_id res chain seq x y z
N MET A 1 30.05 0.90 62.73
CA MET A 1 29.00 -0.14 62.66
C MET A 1 28.11 0.22 61.48
N ASN A 2 28.22 -0.57 60.40
CA ASN A 2 27.80 -0.23 59.04
C ASN A 2 26.29 -0.33 58.83
N LEU A 3 25.70 0.69 58.20
CA LEU A 3 24.32 0.65 57.71
C LEU A 3 24.22 1.42 56.38
N PHE A 4 24.83 0.84 55.33
CA PHE A 4 24.50 1.16 53.94
C PHE A 4 24.50 -0.14 53.15
N ARG A 5 23.30 -0.68 52.92
CA ARG A 5 23.08 -1.82 52.02
C ARG A 5 22.81 -1.24 50.63
N SER A 6 23.77 -1.40 49.74
CA SER A 6 23.66 -1.11 48.32
C SER A 6 22.50 -1.92 47.71
N LEU A 7 21.45 -1.23 47.26
CA LEU A 7 20.46 -1.79 46.35
C LEU A 7 21.04 -1.73 44.94
N SER A 8 21.64 -2.83 44.49
CA SER A 8 22.02 -2.99 43.10
C SER A 8 20.74 -3.04 42.25
N LYS A 9 20.53 -1.99 41.43
CA LYS A 9 19.55 -2.02 40.36
C LYS A 9 20.01 -3.04 39.33
N GLN A 10 19.34 -4.20 39.26
CA GLN A 10 19.37 -5.01 38.04
C GLN A 10 18.49 -4.31 37.00
N PRO A 11 19.01 -3.90 35.83
CA PRO A 11 18.15 -3.46 34.75
C PRO A 11 17.37 -4.67 34.21
N ALA A 12 16.05 -4.56 34.23
CA ALA A 12 15.16 -5.47 33.53
C ALA A 12 15.37 -5.26 32.02
N TYR A 13 16.25 -6.06 31.42
CA TYR A 13 16.43 -6.08 29.98
C TYR A 13 15.22 -6.75 29.32
N PRO A 14 14.50 -6.08 28.40
CA PRO A 14 13.60 -6.77 27.50
C PRO A 14 14.41 -7.70 26.59
N ALA A 15 13.99 -8.96 26.49
CA ALA A 15 14.68 -10.04 25.75
C ALA A 15 14.92 -9.77 24.25
N LEU A 16 14.38 -8.68 23.70
CA LEU A 16 14.53 -8.27 22.31
C LEU A 16 15.92 -7.71 21.95
N LEU A 17 16.75 -7.34 22.94
CA LEU A 17 18.10 -6.79 22.74
C LEU A 17 19.25 -7.76 23.07
N ALA A 18 18.95 -8.99 23.48
CA ALA A 18 19.95 -10.00 23.86
C ALA A 18 20.83 -10.51 22.69
N GLY A 19 20.54 -10.11 21.45
CA GLY A 19 21.29 -10.48 20.26
C GLY A 19 22.57 -9.66 20.00
N LEU A 20 22.79 -8.54 20.70
CA LEU A 20 23.99 -7.72 20.54
C LEU A 20 25.08 -8.20 21.50
N LYS A 21 25.75 -9.31 21.16
CA LYS A 21 26.91 -9.83 21.89
C LYS A 21 28.15 -8.94 21.68
N ASP A 22 28.91 -8.84 22.77
CA ASP A 22 30.21 -8.21 22.93
C ASP A 22 31.26 -8.73 21.91
N GLU A 23 31.88 -7.85 21.13
CA GLU A 23 32.91 -8.19 20.12
C GLU A 23 34.33 -8.28 20.71
N SER A 24 34.50 -8.18 22.03
CA SER A 24 35.82 -8.20 22.69
C SER A 24 36.44 -9.59 22.92
N ALA A 25 35.76 -10.67 22.54
CA ALA A 25 36.32 -12.03 22.57
C ALA A 25 36.87 -12.43 21.18
N PRO A 26 37.99 -13.16 21.09
CA PRO A 26 38.48 -13.66 19.82
C PRO A 26 37.44 -14.61 19.21
N GLN A 27 36.68 -14.11 18.23
CA GLN A 27 35.70 -14.89 17.49
C GLN A 27 36.42 -16.03 16.76
N GLN A 28 36.23 -17.26 17.25
CA GLN A 28 36.28 -18.43 16.40
C GLN A 28 35.32 -18.20 15.24
N ARG A 29 35.88 -17.90 14.06
CA ARG A 29 35.16 -17.84 12.78
C ARG A 29 34.60 -19.22 12.44
N SER A 30 33.47 -19.56 13.05
CA SER A 30 32.52 -20.50 12.48
C SER A 30 31.84 -19.80 11.31
N THR A 31 32.46 -19.84 10.13
CA THR A 31 31.82 -19.41 8.89
C THR A 31 30.78 -20.45 8.48
N THR A 32 29.61 -20.43 9.09
CA THR A 32 28.42 -21.02 8.47
C THR A 32 27.96 -20.09 7.34
N LYS A 33 28.70 -20.10 6.24
CA LYS A 33 28.42 -19.41 4.96
C LYS A 33 27.16 -19.94 4.24
N THR A 34 26.35 -20.74 4.90
CA THR A 34 25.26 -21.54 4.32
C THR A 34 23.87 -20.86 4.37
N GLY A 35 23.70 -19.74 5.10
CA GLY A 35 22.39 -19.10 5.28
C GLY A 35 21.86 -18.27 4.09
N HIS A 36 22.74 -17.74 3.23
CA HIS A 36 22.31 -16.84 2.14
C HIS A 36 21.78 -17.55 0.90
N TRP A 37 22.20 -18.80 0.67
CA TRP A 37 21.73 -19.58 -0.47
C TRP A 37 20.33 -20.14 -0.25
N GLY A 38 20.02 -20.58 0.99
CA GLY A 38 18.67 -21.05 1.33
C GLY A 38 17.59 -19.97 1.18
N SER A 39 17.88 -18.73 1.61
CA SER A 39 16.96 -17.60 1.45
C SER A 39 16.76 -17.19 -0.02
N LEU A 40 17.82 -17.22 -0.83
CA LEU A 40 17.72 -16.98 -2.27
C LEU A 40 16.87 -18.05 -2.98
N VAL A 41 17.12 -19.32 -2.68
CA VAL A 41 16.34 -20.44 -3.25
C VAL A 41 14.87 -20.29 -2.88
N LEU A 42 14.57 -20.00 -1.61
CA LEU A 42 13.19 -19.77 -1.16
C LEU A 42 12.55 -18.58 -1.88
N PHE A 43 13.25 -17.46 -2.04
CA PHE A 43 12.76 -16.27 -2.75
C PHE A 43 12.42 -16.59 -4.22
N VAL A 44 13.31 -17.29 -4.92
CA VAL A 44 13.08 -17.74 -6.30
C VAL A 44 11.87 -18.67 -6.37
N LEU A 45 11.76 -19.64 -5.45
CA LEU A 45 10.63 -20.57 -5.41
C LEU A 45 9.31 -19.85 -5.16
N ILE A 46 9.27 -18.86 -4.26
CA ILE A 46 8.08 -18.04 -4.01
C ILE A 46 7.66 -17.29 -5.27
N LEU A 47 8.60 -16.64 -5.97
CA LEU A 47 8.30 -15.89 -7.19
C LEU A 47 7.86 -16.81 -8.34
N MET A 48 8.51 -17.97 -8.51
CA MET A 48 8.09 -18.97 -9.48
C MET A 48 6.70 -19.53 -9.17
N THR A 49 6.42 -19.79 -7.90
CA THR A 49 5.10 -20.24 -7.43
C THR A 49 4.04 -19.17 -7.67
N GLY A 50 4.34 -17.91 -7.35
CA GLY A 50 3.49 -16.77 -7.62
C GLY A 50 3.21 -16.60 -9.11
N TYR A 51 4.24 -16.66 -9.95
CA TYR A 51 4.10 -16.64 -11.41
C TYR A 51 3.21 -17.78 -11.91
N TYR A 52 3.44 -19.00 -11.42
CA TYR A 52 2.63 -20.15 -11.79
C TYR A 52 1.15 -19.94 -11.45
N PHE A 53 0.83 -19.56 -10.22
CA PHE A 53 -0.56 -19.41 -9.80
C PHE A 53 -1.26 -18.19 -10.40
N LEU A 54 -0.55 -17.07 -10.54
CA LEU A 54 -1.13 -15.80 -11.00
C LEU A 54 -1.17 -15.66 -12.52
N VAL A 55 -0.29 -16.35 -13.26
CA VAL A 55 -0.17 -16.20 -14.72
C VAL A 55 -0.48 -17.51 -15.44
N VAL A 56 0.19 -18.61 -15.07
CA VAL A 56 0.04 -19.89 -15.79
C VAL A 56 -1.30 -20.56 -15.49
N ASN A 57 -1.72 -20.52 -14.23
CA ASN A 57 -2.94 -21.18 -13.76
C ASN A 57 -4.20 -20.29 -13.86
N SER A 58 -4.05 -19.01 -14.23
CA SER A 58 -5.17 -18.07 -14.42
C SER A 58 -5.71 -18.12 -15.85
N GLY A 59 -7.03 -18.09 -15.99
CA GLY A 59 -7.69 -17.82 -17.26
C GLY A 59 -7.79 -16.33 -17.54
N LEU A 60 -7.90 -15.97 -18.82
CA LEU A 60 -8.22 -14.64 -19.30
C LEU A 60 -9.51 -14.73 -20.12
N LEU A 61 -10.55 -14.04 -19.65
CA LEU A 61 -11.79 -13.86 -20.38
C LEU A 61 -11.73 -12.55 -21.15
N GLN A 62 -11.88 -12.62 -22.46
CA GLN A 62 -12.01 -11.46 -23.34
C GLN A 62 -13.41 -11.42 -23.90
N LEU A 63 -14.06 -10.27 -23.76
CA LEU A 63 -15.43 -10.07 -24.17
C LEU A 63 -15.48 -8.95 -25.20
N GLU A 64 -16.24 -9.16 -26.26
CA GLU A 64 -16.68 -8.10 -27.16
C GLU A 64 -18.17 -7.88 -26.95
N ILE A 65 -18.52 -6.78 -26.28
CA ILE A 65 -19.87 -6.49 -25.80
C ILE A 65 -20.25 -5.08 -26.20
N GLU A 66 -21.49 -4.91 -26.65
CA GLU A 66 -22.13 -3.61 -26.82
C GLU A 66 -23.29 -3.48 -25.83
N THR A 67 -23.40 -2.33 -25.18
CA THR A 67 -24.47 -2.01 -24.21
C THR A 67 -25.02 -0.63 -24.48
N ASP A 68 -26.32 -0.44 -24.26
CA ASP A 68 -26.98 0.87 -24.29
C ASP A 68 -26.81 1.65 -22.97
N THR A 69 -26.47 0.94 -21.88
CA THR A 69 -26.46 1.47 -20.52
C THR A 69 -25.14 1.17 -19.82
N ARG A 70 -24.64 2.14 -19.03
CA ARG A 70 -23.49 1.96 -18.14
C ARG A 70 -23.87 1.08 -16.95
N THR A 71 -23.23 -0.08 -16.83
CA THR A 71 -23.57 -1.12 -15.84
C THR A 71 -22.37 -2.01 -15.51
N VAL A 72 -22.51 -2.86 -14.50
CA VAL A 72 -21.49 -3.83 -14.09
C VAL A 72 -21.84 -5.20 -14.65
N PHE A 73 -20.90 -5.78 -15.39
CA PHE A 73 -20.94 -7.15 -15.88
C PHE A 73 -20.11 -8.03 -14.93
N LYS A 74 -20.71 -9.05 -14.33
CA LYS A 74 -20.01 -9.94 -13.38
C LYS A 74 -19.80 -11.32 -13.97
N VAL A 75 -18.68 -11.92 -13.59
CA VAL A 75 -18.33 -13.28 -14.01
C VAL A 75 -17.99 -14.10 -12.79
N TYR A 76 -18.78 -15.13 -12.54
CA TYR A 76 -18.62 -16.04 -11.43
C TYR A 76 -18.09 -17.39 -11.92
N TRP A 77 -17.21 -18.00 -11.13
CA TRP A 77 -16.77 -19.38 -11.32
C TRP A 77 -17.09 -20.24 -10.10
N PRO A 78 -17.57 -21.48 -10.28
CA PRO A 78 -17.99 -22.32 -9.18
C PRO A 78 -16.79 -22.79 -8.33
N LYS A 79 -17.04 -23.06 -7.05
CA LYS A 79 -16.13 -23.88 -6.22
C LYS A 79 -16.24 -25.36 -6.61
N LYS A 80 -15.38 -26.21 -6.06
CA LYS A 80 -15.41 -27.68 -6.27
C LYS A 80 -16.76 -28.34 -5.97
N ASN A 81 -17.62 -27.69 -5.18
CA ASN A 81 -18.97 -28.15 -4.85
C ASN A 81 -20.08 -27.54 -5.74
N GLY A 82 -19.72 -26.85 -6.84
CA GLY A 82 -20.68 -26.26 -7.78
C GLY A 82 -21.30 -24.93 -7.34
N HIS A 83 -21.07 -24.47 -6.11
CA HIS A 83 -21.66 -23.23 -5.63
C HIS A 83 -20.88 -21.98 -6.06
N PHE A 84 -21.61 -20.94 -6.48
CA PHE A 84 -21.08 -19.60 -6.72
C PHE A 84 -20.92 -18.82 -5.42
N SER A 85 -20.00 -17.86 -5.40
CA SER A 85 -19.73 -17.00 -4.25
C SER A 85 -19.13 -15.70 -4.73
N GLU A 86 -19.47 -14.60 -4.05
CA GLU A 86 -18.86 -13.27 -4.25
C GLU A 86 -17.33 -13.27 -4.15
N ARG A 87 -16.74 -14.25 -3.45
CA ARG A 87 -15.27 -14.41 -3.38
C ARG A 87 -14.65 -14.98 -4.66
N ASN A 88 -15.47 -15.58 -5.53
CA ASN A 88 -15.07 -16.25 -6.76
C ASN A 88 -15.71 -15.57 -7.97
N MET A 89 -15.50 -14.26 -8.04
CA MET A 89 -16.12 -13.40 -9.02
C MET A 89 -15.15 -12.29 -9.44
N THR A 90 -15.37 -11.77 -10.64
CA THR A 90 -14.74 -10.55 -11.11
C THR A 90 -15.77 -9.65 -11.77
N GLU A 91 -15.57 -8.34 -11.64
CA GLU A 91 -16.48 -7.31 -12.13
C GLU A 91 -15.84 -6.52 -13.27
N LEU A 92 -16.65 -6.19 -14.26
CA LEU A 92 -16.28 -5.37 -15.40
C LEU A 92 -17.28 -4.24 -15.52
N LEU A 93 -16.82 -3.00 -15.40
CA LEU A 93 -17.63 -1.84 -15.73
C LEU A 93 -17.75 -1.73 -17.26
N ILE A 94 -18.96 -1.97 -17.79
CA ILE A 94 -19.28 -1.85 -19.21
C ILE A 94 -20.05 -0.56 -19.47
N GLU A 95 -19.76 0.08 -20.60
CA GLU A 95 -20.23 1.44 -20.91
C GLU A 95 -20.51 1.57 -22.41
N PRO A 96 -21.51 2.38 -22.82
CA PRO A 96 -21.78 2.63 -24.24
C PRO A 96 -20.54 3.15 -24.97
N GLY A 97 -20.30 2.65 -26.18
CA GLY A 97 -19.19 3.06 -27.04
C GLY A 97 -17.88 2.27 -26.86
N LYS A 98 -17.66 1.62 -25.72
CA LYS A 98 -16.52 0.70 -25.52
C LYS A 98 -16.97 -0.73 -25.81
N LYS A 99 -16.21 -1.43 -26.66
CA LYS A 99 -16.59 -2.76 -27.16
C LYS A 99 -15.80 -3.90 -26.56
N THR A 100 -14.51 -3.70 -26.28
CA THR A 100 -13.61 -4.77 -25.87
C THR A 100 -13.26 -4.69 -24.39
N TYR A 101 -13.43 -5.81 -23.70
CA TYR A 101 -13.14 -5.97 -22.29
C TYR A 101 -12.27 -7.21 -22.08
N SER A 102 -11.45 -7.18 -21.04
CA SER A 102 -10.60 -8.32 -20.68
C SER A 102 -10.45 -8.37 -19.18
N VAL A 103 -10.66 -9.56 -18.61
CA VAL A 103 -10.58 -9.78 -17.18
C VAL A 103 -9.94 -11.13 -16.87
N ARG A 104 -9.18 -11.18 -15.77
CA ARG A 104 -8.60 -12.44 -15.30
C ARG A 104 -9.65 -13.21 -14.49
N ILE A 105 -9.74 -14.50 -14.78
CA ILE A 105 -10.57 -15.46 -14.07
C ILE A 105 -9.68 -16.60 -13.55
N ASN A 106 -10.19 -17.41 -12.64
CA ASN A 106 -9.43 -18.53 -12.09
C ASN A 106 -9.23 -19.64 -13.15
N ASN A 107 -8.61 -20.77 -12.77
CA ASN A 107 -8.40 -21.90 -13.65
C ASN A 107 -9.72 -22.42 -14.24
N THR A 108 -9.91 -22.13 -15.53
CA THR A 108 -11.06 -22.52 -16.35
C THR A 108 -10.98 -23.93 -16.93
N ALA A 109 -9.89 -24.66 -16.69
CA ALA A 109 -9.73 -26.04 -17.15
C ALA A 109 -10.33 -27.08 -16.18
N LYS A 110 -10.70 -26.66 -14.98
CA LYS A 110 -11.26 -27.55 -13.93
C LYS A 110 -12.71 -27.24 -13.58
N ILE A 111 -13.37 -26.45 -14.41
CA ILE A 111 -14.76 -26.02 -14.19
C ILE A 111 -15.54 -26.24 -15.48
N ASP A 112 -16.77 -26.69 -15.33
CA ASP A 112 -17.63 -27.07 -16.45
C ASP A 112 -18.49 -25.90 -16.94
N TYR A 113 -18.60 -24.83 -16.16
CA TYR A 113 -19.40 -23.66 -16.52
C TYR A 113 -18.93 -22.39 -15.81
N LEU A 114 -19.29 -21.25 -16.40
CA LEU A 114 -19.23 -19.92 -15.79
C LEU A 114 -20.65 -19.38 -15.64
N ARG A 115 -20.88 -18.57 -14.61
CA ARG A 115 -22.08 -17.73 -14.52
C ARG A 115 -21.72 -16.31 -14.95
N LEU A 116 -22.49 -15.76 -15.88
CA LEU A 116 -22.33 -14.41 -16.39
C LEU A 116 -23.55 -13.59 -15.97
N ASP A 117 -23.31 -12.49 -15.31
CA ASP A 117 -24.37 -11.58 -14.89
C ASP A 117 -24.23 -10.30 -15.71
N PRO A 118 -25.05 -10.14 -16.76
CA PRO A 118 -24.77 -9.15 -17.80
C PRO A 118 -24.95 -7.69 -17.35
N SER A 119 -25.80 -7.41 -16.35
CA SER A 119 -26.07 -6.04 -15.89
C SER A 119 -26.77 -6.00 -14.54
N GLU A 120 -26.49 -4.99 -13.70
CA GLU A 120 -27.27 -4.69 -12.48
C GLU A 120 -28.52 -3.81 -12.75
N LYS A 121 -28.69 -3.37 -13.99
CA LYS A 121 -29.77 -2.46 -14.45
C LYS A 121 -30.47 -3.02 -15.67
N THR A 122 -31.67 -2.53 -15.95
CA THR A 122 -32.33 -2.75 -17.24
C THR A 122 -31.45 -2.24 -18.38
N ALA A 123 -31.12 -3.10 -19.33
CA ALA A 123 -30.19 -2.78 -20.43
C ALA A 123 -30.39 -3.73 -21.62
N TRP A 124 -30.05 -3.25 -22.81
CA TRP A 124 -29.85 -4.07 -24.00
C TRP A 124 -28.37 -4.38 -24.16
N ILE A 125 -28.02 -5.66 -24.15
CA ILE A 125 -26.64 -6.11 -24.20
C ILE A 125 -26.45 -7.08 -25.35
N THR A 126 -25.52 -6.76 -26.25
CA THR A 126 -25.13 -7.65 -27.34
C THR A 126 -23.73 -8.18 -27.10
N ILE A 127 -23.60 -9.47 -26.85
CA ILE A 127 -22.32 -10.17 -26.73
C ILE A 127 -21.94 -10.71 -28.10
N LYS A 128 -20.97 -10.09 -28.75
CA LYS A 128 -20.48 -10.48 -30.09
C LYS A 128 -19.46 -11.61 -30.02
N GLN A 129 -18.63 -11.58 -28.98
CA GLN A 129 -17.57 -12.55 -28.82
C GLN A 129 -17.28 -12.82 -27.35
N VAL A 130 -17.09 -14.10 -27.04
CA VAL A 130 -16.47 -14.54 -25.78
C VAL A 130 -15.24 -15.34 -26.13
N ARG A 131 -14.08 -14.98 -25.57
CA ARG A 131 -12.86 -15.75 -25.72
C ARG A 131 -12.25 -16.05 -24.37
N ILE A 132 -12.04 -17.32 -24.07
CA ILE A 132 -11.34 -17.77 -22.86
C ILE A 132 -9.98 -18.31 -23.26
N LYS A 133 -8.94 -17.60 -22.84
CA LYS A 133 -7.55 -18.03 -22.98
C LYS A 133 -7.05 -18.56 -21.65
N GLN A 134 -6.34 -19.68 -21.67
CA GLN A 134 -5.59 -20.13 -20.51
C GLN A 134 -4.31 -20.77 -20.99
N TRP A 135 -3.20 -20.47 -20.30
CA TRP A 135 -1.91 -20.97 -20.73
C TRP A 135 -1.87 -22.51 -20.71
N GLY A 136 -1.39 -23.09 -21.82
CA GLY A 136 -1.32 -24.54 -22.02
C GLY A 136 -2.63 -25.21 -22.44
N TYR A 137 -3.71 -24.45 -22.70
CA TYR A 137 -4.99 -24.96 -23.19
C TYR A 137 -5.37 -24.28 -24.51
N PRO A 138 -6.17 -24.92 -25.37
CA PRO A 138 -6.70 -24.26 -26.55
C PRO A 138 -7.59 -23.07 -26.16
N ASP A 139 -7.55 -22.01 -26.97
CA ASP A 139 -8.47 -20.89 -26.89
C ASP A 139 -9.91 -21.41 -27.07
N TYR A 140 -10.80 -21.11 -26.13
CA TYR A 140 -12.23 -21.34 -26.31
C TYR A 140 -12.86 -20.05 -26.83
N LEU A 141 -13.44 -20.09 -28.02
CA LEU A 141 -13.94 -18.92 -28.74
C LEU A 141 -15.40 -19.13 -29.14
N LEU A 142 -16.26 -18.21 -28.74
CA LEU A 142 -17.66 -18.12 -29.13
C LEU A 142 -17.83 -16.88 -30.01
N ARG A 143 -18.32 -17.06 -31.23
CA ARG A 143 -18.58 -15.97 -32.19
C ARG A 143 -19.86 -16.15 -33.00
N SER A 144 -20.22 -17.40 -33.29
CA SER A 144 -21.35 -17.73 -34.15
C SER A 144 -22.60 -18.08 -33.35
N GLN A 145 -23.76 -18.08 -34.02
CA GLN A 145 -25.04 -18.47 -33.44
C GLN A 145 -24.97 -19.86 -32.75
N GLY A 146 -24.34 -20.84 -33.40
CA GLY A 146 -24.19 -22.20 -32.87
C GLY A 146 -23.28 -22.27 -31.64
N ASP A 147 -22.25 -21.42 -31.57
CA ASP A 147 -21.35 -21.37 -30.41
C ASP A 147 -22.11 -20.95 -29.13
N PHE A 148 -23.04 -20.00 -29.28
CA PHE A 148 -23.87 -19.48 -28.18
C PHE A 148 -25.06 -20.40 -27.81
N GLU A 149 -25.18 -21.60 -28.39
CA GLU A 149 -26.12 -22.62 -27.90
C GLU A 149 -25.77 -23.07 -26.47
N ASN A 150 -24.49 -23.03 -26.10
CA ASN A 150 -23.99 -23.35 -24.76
C ASN A 150 -24.29 -22.28 -23.70
N LEU A 151 -25.02 -21.22 -24.07
CA LEU A 151 -25.43 -20.13 -23.19
C LEU A 151 -26.90 -20.31 -22.80
N GLU A 152 -27.14 -20.59 -21.53
CA GLU A 152 -28.47 -20.83 -20.95
C GLU A 152 -28.89 -19.66 -20.06
N ILE A 153 -30.19 -19.31 -20.09
CA ILE A 153 -30.76 -18.35 -19.14
C ILE A 153 -31.04 -19.08 -17.83
N LEU A 154 -30.50 -18.58 -16.71
CA LEU A 154 -30.87 -19.06 -15.38
C LEU A 154 -31.99 -18.21 -14.78
N SER A 155 -31.84 -16.88 -14.80
CA SER A 155 -32.84 -15.95 -14.25
C SER A 155 -32.64 -14.51 -14.77
N GLY A 156 -33.67 -13.67 -14.63
CA GLY A 156 -33.58 -12.21 -14.78
C GLY A 156 -33.33 -11.64 -16.19
N VAL A 157 -33.16 -12.50 -17.20
CA VAL A 157 -33.10 -12.15 -18.62
C VAL A 157 -34.46 -12.43 -19.25
N GLU A 158 -35.07 -11.43 -19.86
CA GLU A 158 -36.41 -11.54 -20.47
C GLU A 158 -36.36 -12.27 -21.81
N SER A 159 -35.38 -11.91 -22.63
CA SER A 159 -35.20 -12.50 -23.95
C SER A 159 -33.73 -12.65 -24.30
N LEU A 160 -33.43 -13.74 -25.01
CA LEU A 160 -32.11 -14.04 -25.56
C LEU A 160 -32.30 -14.40 -27.03
N THR A 161 -31.85 -13.52 -27.91
CA THR A 161 -31.93 -13.69 -29.36
C THR A 161 -30.53 -13.97 -29.89
N ARG A 162 -30.33 -15.16 -30.45
CA ARG A 162 -29.06 -15.54 -31.08
C ARG A 162 -29.07 -15.10 -32.54
N GLN A 163 -27.98 -14.50 -32.99
CA GLN A 163 -27.79 -13.96 -34.34
C GLN A 163 -26.43 -14.43 -34.88
N ASP A 164 -26.20 -14.29 -36.19
CA ASP A 164 -24.94 -14.69 -36.82
C ASP A 164 -23.70 -13.97 -36.25
N GLN A 165 -23.89 -12.77 -35.68
CA GLN A 165 -22.83 -11.93 -35.12
C GLN A 165 -22.80 -11.90 -33.59
N GLY A 166 -23.51 -12.80 -32.91
CA GLY A 166 -23.49 -12.90 -31.45
C GLY A 166 -24.86 -13.15 -30.82
N VAL A 167 -25.02 -12.74 -29.57
CA VAL A 167 -26.26 -12.89 -28.83
C VAL A 167 -26.71 -11.56 -28.22
N THR A 168 -27.97 -11.19 -28.45
CA THR A 168 -28.58 -10.00 -27.87
C THR A 168 -29.50 -10.41 -26.71
N LEU A 169 -29.34 -9.72 -25.60
CA LEU A 169 -30.00 -9.95 -24.32
C LEU A 169 -30.82 -8.71 -23.96
N GLN A 170 -32.08 -8.94 -23.57
CA GLN A 170 -32.88 -7.93 -22.91
C GLN A 170 -32.90 -8.22 -21.41
N VAL A 171 -32.20 -7.39 -20.63
CA VAL A 171 -32.15 -7.49 -19.17
C VAL A 171 -33.24 -6.62 -18.56
N LYS A 172 -34.10 -7.20 -17.71
CA LYS A 172 -35.11 -6.45 -16.94
C LYS A 172 -34.96 -6.57 -15.42
N SER A 173 -34.24 -7.58 -14.94
CA SER A 173 -33.96 -7.77 -13.50
C SER A 173 -32.70 -7.04 -13.06
N SER A 174 -32.56 -6.81 -11.76
CA SER A 174 -31.32 -6.34 -11.12
C SER A 174 -30.29 -7.45 -10.89
N ASP A 175 -30.68 -8.72 -11.04
CA ASP A 175 -29.80 -9.90 -10.92
C ASP A 175 -30.07 -10.88 -12.09
N PRO A 176 -29.74 -10.50 -13.34
CA PRO A 176 -29.78 -11.42 -14.47
C PRO A 176 -28.63 -12.42 -14.39
N GLN A 177 -28.92 -13.68 -14.66
CA GLN A 177 -27.94 -14.76 -14.56
C GLN A 177 -28.00 -15.62 -15.81
N LEU A 178 -26.84 -15.78 -16.46
CA LEU A 178 -26.62 -16.68 -17.57
C LEU A 178 -25.62 -17.75 -17.17
N LYS A 179 -25.79 -18.96 -17.69
CA LYS A 179 -24.83 -20.05 -17.54
C LYS A 179 -24.17 -20.32 -18.87
N LEU A 180 -22.84 -20.18 -18.91
CA LEU A 180 -22.02 -20.56 -20.06
C LEU A 180 -21.35 -21.89 -19.76
N HIS A 181 -21.73 -22.95 -20.47
CA HIS A 181 -21.03 -24.23 -20.39
C HIS A 181 -19.69 -24.16 -21.11
N LEU A 182 -18.67 -24.75 -20.48
CA LEU A 182 -17.33 -24.83 -21.02
C LEU A 182 -17.05 -26.26 -21.50
N PRO A 183 -16.41 -26.43 -22.66
CA PRO A 183 -15.99 -27.75 -23.09
C PRO A 183 -14.88 -28.26 -22.19
N ASN A 184 -14.80 -29.57 -22.03
CA ASN A 184 -13.62 -30.19 -21.46
C ASN A 184 -12.43 -29.92 -22.40
N ARG A 185 -11.38 -29.29 -21.87
CA ARG A 185 -10.20 -28.92 -22.64
C ARG A 185 -9.01 -29.71 -22.14
N GLU A 186 -8.43 -30.52 -23.02
CA GLU A 186 -7.18 -31.17 -22.74
C GLU A 186 -6.03 -30.17 -22.80
N ARG A 187 -5.06 -30.38 -21.92
CA ARG A 187 -3.88 -29.53 -21.83
C ARG A 187 -2.95 -29.88 -22.99
N LEU A 188 -2.69 -28.91 -23.87
CA LEU A 188 -1.82 -29.08 -25.04
C LEU A 188 -0.36 -29.29 -24.64
N PHE A 189 0.10 -28.55 -23.62
CA PHE A 189 1.49 -28.56 -23.18
C PHE A 189 1.62 -28.47 -21.66
N SER A 190 2.55 -29.25 -21.09
CA SER A 190 2.88 -29.19 -19.67
C SER A 190 4.01 -28.18 -19.42
N PRO A 191 3.98 -27.40 -18.33
CA PRO A 191 4.99 -26.37 -18.02
C PRO A 191 6.40 -26.91 -17.80
N LEU A 192 6.50 -28.24 -17.61
CA LEU A 192 7.76 -28.93 -17.39
C LEU A 192 8.30 -29.59 -18.66
N THR A 193 7.52 -29.67 -19.74
CA THR A 193 7.90 -30.37 -20.97
C THR A 193 7.99 -29.44 -22.17
N ASP A 194 7.37 -28.26 -22.13
CA ASP A 194 7.48 -27.26 -23.18
C ASP A 194 8.74 -26.40 -23.01
N PRO A 195 9.64 -26.34 -24.01
CA PRO A 195 10.85 -25.51 -23.93
C PRO A 195 10.55 -24.02 -23.71
N THR A 196 9.40 -23.53 -24.18
CA THR A 196 9.02 -22.13 -23.99
C THR A 196 8.66 -21.82 -22.54
N ASP A 197 8.03 -22.76 -21.84
CA ASP A 197 7.71 -22.62 -20.41
C ASP A 197 8.94 -22.74 -19.53
N ALA A 198 9.84 -23.68 -19.86
CA ALA A 198 11.13 -23.78 -19.21
C ALA A 198 11.92 -22.47 -19.34
N ALA A 199 11.94 -21.86 -20.53
CA ALA A 199 12.61 -20.58 -20.76
C ALA A 199 11.98 -19.43 -19.96
N ARG A 200 10.65 -19.40 -19.80
CA ARG A 200 9.95 -18.39 -18.99
C ARG A 200 10.23 -18.56 -17.51
N LEU A 201 10.14 -19.77 -16.98
CA LEU A 201 10.47 -20.07 -15.58
C LEU A 201 11.93 -19.75 -15.27
N LEU A 202 12.84 -20.08 -16.21
CA LEU A 202 14.24 -19.68 -16.12
C LEU A 202 14.39 -18.15 -16.12
N SER A 203 13.66 -17.43 -16.97
CA SER A 203 13.68 -15.97 -17.00
C SER A 203 13.21 -15.35 -15.68
N VAL A 204 12.12 -15.86 -15.10
CA VAL A 204 11.63 -15.44 -13.78
C VAL A 204 12.69 -15.70 -12.71
N ALA A 205 13.33 -16.88 -12.73
CA ALA A 205 14.39 -17.21 -11.78
C ALA A 205 15.61 -16.29 -11.95
N LEU A 206 16.06 -16.02 -13.17
CA LEU A 206 17.18 -15.12 -13.46
C LEU A 206 16.87 -13.68 -13.02
N LEU A 207 15.66 -13.18 -13.29
CA LEU A 207 15.22 -11.87 -12.83
C LEU A 207 15.16 -11.79 -11.30
N ALA A 208 14.66 -12.84 -10.64
CA ALA A 208 14.64 -12.93 -9.18
C ALA A 208 16.06 -12.90 -8.59
N ILE A 209 16.99 -13.65 -9.19
CA ILE A 209 18.40 -13.67 -8.78
C ILE A 209 19.04 -12.30 -9.00
N ALA A 210 18.84 -11.70 -10.18
CA ALA A 210 19.35 -10.36 -10.49
C ALA A 210 18.81 -9.31 -9.50
N GLY A 211 17.50 -9.32 -9.24
CA GLY A 211 16.86 -8.47 -8.24
C GLY A 211 17.45 -8.68 -6.85
N TYR A 212 17.62 -9.92 -6.40
CA TYR A 212 18.26 -10.21 -5.12
C TYR A 212 19.66 -9.60 -5.04
N PHE A 213 20.51 -9.77 -6.05
CA PHE A 213 21.86 -9.21 -6.03
C PHE A 213 21.88 -7.68 -6.10
N LEU A 214 21.00 -7.07 -6.91
CA LEU A 214 20.85 -5.61 -6.99
C LEU A 214 20.43 -5.02 -5.64
N PHE A 215 19.43 -5.61 -4.99
CA PHE A 215 18.88 -5.08 -3.74
C PHE A 215 19.61 -5.58 -2.50
N ARG A 216 20.43 -6.64 -2.56
CA ARG A 216 21.18 -7.16 -1.41
C ARG A 216 22.05 -6.10 -0.74
N SER A 217 22.64 -5.19 -1.53
CA SER A 217 23.42 -4.08 -1.00
C SER A 217 22.57 -3.14 -0.13
N PHE A 218 21.30 -2.92 -0.50
CA PHE A 218 20.35 -2.13 0.29
C PHE A 218 19.94 -2.81 1.60
N PHE A 219 19.82 -4.14 1.59
CA PHE A 219 19.54 -4.90 2.81
C PHE A 219 20.74 -5.02 3.74
N LYS A 220 21.97 -4.79 3.23
CA LYS A 220 23.17 -4.76 4.06
C LYS A 220 23.10 -3.58 5.03
N ASN A 221 23.30 -3.86 6.32
CA ASN A 221 23.22 -2.90 7.42
C ASN A 221 21.87 -2.17 7.52
N SER A 222 20.79 -2.73 6.98
CA SER A 222 19.45 -2.11 6.98
C SER A 222 19.40 -0.73 6.32
N SER A 223 20.26 -0.50 5.30
CA SER A 223 20.35 0.78 4.59
C SER A 223 19.09 1.13 3.79
N PHE A 224 18.21 0.16 3.55
CA PHE A 224 16.89 0.38 2.97
C PHE A 224 15.96 1.21 3.88
N LEU A 225 16.13 1.17 5.21
CA LEU A 225 15.26 1.90 6.14
C LEU A 225 15.34 3.43 5.97
N PRO A 226 16.52 4.07 5.94
CA PRO A 226 16.59 5.51 5.65
C PRO A 226 16.13 5.86 4.23
N VAL A 227 16.25 4.95 3.25
CA VAL A 227 15.69 5.17 1.89
C VAL A 227 14.17 5.18 1.92
N LEU A 228 13.53 4.23 2.62
CA LEU A 228 12.09 4.26 2.87
C LEU A 228 11.68 5.52 3.65
N GLY A 229 12.52 5.96 4.59
CA GLY A 229 12.35 7.23 5.30
C GLY A 229 12.37 8.43 4.35
N ALA A 230 13.25 8.45 3.37
CA ALA A 230 13.28 9.50 2.34
C ALA A 230 12.03 9.47 1.44
N ILE A 231 11.50 8.28 1.13
CA ILE A 231 10.22 8.15 0.40
C ILE A 231 9.06 8.70 1.24
N ALA A 232 8.99 8.31 2.52
CA ALA A 232 7.99 8.83 3.45
C ALA A 232 8.10 10.35 3.59
N LEU A 233 9.31 10.89 3.73
CA LEU A 233 9.56 12.33 3.74
C LEU A 233 9.05 13.00 2.46
N GLY A 234 9.23 12.39 1.29
CA GLY A 234 8.67 12.88 0.03
C GLY A 234 7.14 13.02 0.10
N LEU A 235 6.45 12.01 0.64
CA LEU A 235 4.98 12.07 0.83
C LEU A 235 4.56 13.15 1.83
N ILE A 236 5.29 13.29 2.94
CA ILE A 236 5.06 14.33 3.96
C ILE A 236 5.21 15.71 3.33
N VAL A 237 6.27 15.94 2.55
CA VAL A 237 6.50 17.19 1.80
C VAL A 237 5.36 17.46 0.83
N THR A 238 4.97 16.46 0.02
CA THR A 238 3.86 16.59 -0.94
C THR A 238 2.58 17.04 -0.23
N MET A 239 2.23 16.40 0.89
CA MET A 239 1.03 16.76 1.64
C MET A 239 1.13 18.16 2.26
N ALA A 240 2.29 18.52 2.81
CA ALA A 240 2.53 19.85 3.40
C ALA A 240 2.37 20.99 2.39
N LEU A 241 2.76 20.75 1.13
CA LEU A 241 2.74 21.74 0.05
C LEU A 241 1.39 21.86 -0.67
N ILE A 242 0.64 20.76 -0.81
CA ILE A 242 -0.60 20.74 -1.62
C ILE A 242 -1.85 21.01 -0.78
N SER A 243 -1.83 20.72 0.51
CA SER A 243 -3.00 20.92 1.38
C SER A 243 -3.33 22.39 1.61
N ASP A 244 -4.60 22.76 1.51
CA ASP A 244 -5.05 24.11 1.82
C ASP A 244 -4.89 24.43 3.32
N PHE A 245 -4.73 25.72 3.63
CA PHE A 245 -4.62 26.19 5.01
C PHE A 245 -5.85 25.80 5.82
N ASN A 246 -5.63 25.27 7.03
CA ASN A 246 -6.67 24.90 7.98
C ASN A 246 -7.63 23.79 7.50
N THR A 247 -7.20 22.99 6.53
CA THR A 247 -7.84 21.71 6.20
C THR A 247 -7.56 20.65 7.27
N HIS A 248 -6.46 20.81 8.00
CA HIS A 248 -6.08 19.93 9.10
C HIS A 248 -6.71 20.39 10.42
N PRO A 249 -7.10 19.45 11.30
CA PRO A 249 -7.68 19.78 12.59
C PRO A 249 -6.81 20.74 13.39
N ASP A 250 -7.42 21.82 13.87
CA ASP A 250 -6.81 22.80 14.77
C ASP A 250 -5.52 23.47 14.25
N GLU A 251 -5.23 23.41 12.95
CA GLU A 251 -3.97 23.97 12.42
C GLU A 251 -3.88 25.48 12.64
N TYR A 252 -4.98 26.22 12.48
CA TYR A 252 -4.96 27.67 12.69
C TYR A 252 -4.49 28.07 14.09
N VAL A 253 -4.89 27.35 15.16
CA VAL A 253 -4.47 27.70 16.53
C VAL A 253 -3.00 27.40 16.79
N HIS A 254 -2.43 26.42 16.09
CA HIS A 254 -0.99 26.19 16.12
C HIS A 254 -0.28 27.32 15.37
N VAL A 255 -0.74 27.66 14.16
CA VAL A 255 -0.13 28.70 13.33
C VAL A 255 -0.16 30.07 14.02
N THR A 256 -1.28 30.48 14.62
CA THR A 256 -1.36 31.75 15.35
C THR A 256 -0.43 31.79 16.56
N ALA A 257 -0.31 30.68 17.30
CA ALA A 257 0.65 30.57 18.39
C ALA A 257 2.11 30.66 17.91
N GLY A 258 2.45 30.01 16.79
CA GLY A 258 3.77 30.13 16.17
C GLY A 258 4.08 31.57 15.73
N LYS A 259 3.10 32.25 15.11
CA LYS A 259 3.24 33.65 14.68
C LYS A 259 3.46 34.61 15.84
N TYR A 260 2.79 34.41 16.97
CA TYR A 260 3.01 35.23 18.16
C TYR A 260 4.48 35.24 18.60
N PHE A 261 5.12 34.08 18.63
CA PHE A 261 6.53 33.94 19.04
C PHE A 261 7.56 34.40 18.00
N THR A 262 7.13 34.86 16.81
CA THR A 262 8.01 35.58 15.88
C THR A 262 8.62 36.80 16.57
N ASP A 263 7.78 37.60 17.24
CA ASP A 263 8.19 38.84 17.90
C ASP A 263 8.30 38.73 19.42
N HIS A 264 7.71 37.68 20.01
CA HIS A 264 7.69 37.48 21.47
C HIS A 264 8.60 36.32 21.90
N THR A 265 9.04 36.33 23.15
CA THR A 265 9.86 35.24 23.73
C THR A 265 9.20 34.61 24.96
N LEU A 266 8.26 35.32 25.59
CA LEU A 266 7.49 34.84 26.74
C LEU A 266 6.02 34.69 26.32
N PRO A 267 5.27 33.73 26.92
CA PRO A 267 3.84 33.63 26.70
C PRO A 267 3.12 34.89 27.21
N PRO A 268 1.97 35.24 26.61
CA PRO A 268 1.14 36.35 27.04
C PRO A 268 0.45 36.06 28.37
N GLN A 269 -0.10 37.09 29.01
CA GLN A 269 -1.02 36.89 30.12
C GLN A 269 -2.36 36.32 29.62
N VAL A 270 -3.02 35.50 30.45
CA VAL A 270 -4.34 34.98 30.14
C VAL A 270 -5.35 36.12 30.08
N GLY A 271 -6.11 36.21 29.00
CA GLY A 271 -7.12 37.27 28.81
C GLY A 271 -6.56 38.58 28.24
N ASP A 272 -5.31 38.61 27.79
CA ASP A 272 -4.76 39.76 27.07
C ASP A 272 -5.56 40.01 25.77
N PRO A 273 -6.11 41.22 25.54
CA PRO A 273 -6.86 41.53 24.33
C PRO A 273 -6.06 41.32 23.03
N ALA A 274 -4.73 41.42 23.07
CA ALA A 274 -3.85 41.31 21.90
C ALA A 274 -3.77 39.89 21.32
N ILE A 275 -4.23 38.86 22.05
CA ILE A 275 -4.16 37.45 21.64
C ILE A 275 -5.54 36.83 21.41
N THR A 276 -6.59 37.67 21.31
CA THR A 276 -7.98 37.22 21.15
C THR A 276 -8.15 36.32 19.92
N ASP A 277 -7.39 36.59 18.85
CA ASP A 277 -7.38 35.83 17.60
C ASP A 277 -6.67 34.46 17.71
N THR A 278 -6.01 34.17 18.82
CA THR A 278 -5.30 32.89 19.05
C THR A 278 -6.17 31.82 19.72
N TYR A 279 -7.36 32.19 20.20
CA TYR A 279 -8.27 31.27 20.87
C TYR A 279 -9.05 30.43 19.86
N SER A 280 -9.22 29.15 20.19
CA SER A 280 -10.06 28.25 19.42
C SER A 280 -11.55 28.56 19.58
N VAL A 281 -12.39 27.93 18.76
CA VAL A 281 -13.85 27.90 18.93
C VAL A 281 -14.30 27.34 20.29
N TYR A 282 -13.42 26.62 21.00
CA TYR A 282 -13.65 26.07 22.33
C TYR A 282 -13.07 26.95 23.46
N GLY A 283 -12.57 28.14 23.14
CA GLY A 283 -12.00 29.06 24.12
C GLY A 283 -10.62 28.64 24.65
N VAL A 284 -9.86 27.84 23.88
CA VAL A 284 -8.52 27.38 24.26
C VAL A 284 -7.47 27.98 23.33
N SER A 285 -6.41 28.58 23.88
CA SER A 285 -5.26 29.06 23.11
C SER A 285 -4.03 28.20 23.37
N ARG A 286 -3.29 27.88 22.29
CA ARG A 286 -2.03 27.13 22.36
C ARG A 286 -0.89 27.93 23.00
N LEU A 287 -1.03 29.25 23.15
CA LEU A 287 -0.06 30.07 23.87
C LEU A 287 0.00 29.75 25.37
N HIS A 288 -1.05 29.13 25.91
CA HIS A 288 -1.16 28.78 27.33
C HIS A 288 -0.88 27.31 27.63
N SER A 289 -0.55 26.48 26.62
CA SER A 289 -0.30 25.05 26.82
C SER A 289 1.10 24.72 27.36
N GLY A 290 2.02 25.69 27.37
CA GLY A 290 3.41 25.49 27.81
C GLY A 290 4.28 24.72 26.82
N GLU A 291 3.81 24.50 25.59
CA GLU A 291 4.55 23.75 24.58
C GLU A 291 5.65 24.62 23.93
N ILE A 292 6.91 24.30 24.21
CA ILE A 292 8.08 25.07 23.75
C ILE A 292 8.22 25.14 22.21
N ILE A 293 7.58 24.23 21.50
CA ILE A 293 7.59 24.16 20.04
C ILE A 293 7.15 25.47 19.38
N TYR A 294 6.15 26.17 19.92
CA TYR A 294 5.69 27.41 19.30
C TYR A 294 6.73 28.51 19.38
N LEU A 295 7.51 28.55 20.47
CA LEU A 295 8.65 29.46 20.59
C LEU A 295 9.70 29.16 19.50
N LEU A 296 10.10 27.89 19.37
CA LEU A 296 11.10 27.47 18.38
C LEU A 296 10.63 27.75 16.95
N ALA A 297 9.39 27.38 16.63
CA ALA A 297 8.80 27.57 15.32
C ALA A 297 8.60 29.06 14.99
N GLY A 298 8.28 29.90 15.98
CA GLY A 298 8.20 31.35 15.81
C GLY A 298 9.56 31.98 15.48
N LYS A 299 10.64 31.54 16.13
CA LYS A 299 12.01 32.00 15.78
C LYS A 299 12.46 31.49 14.42
N TYR A 300 12.10 30.25 14.06
CA TYR A 300 12.30 29.72 12.72
C TYR A 300 11.56 30.56 11.66
N LEU A 301 10.30 30.92 11.92
CA LEU A 301 9.51 31.76 11.02
C LEU A 301 10.14 33.13 10.84
N ARG A 302 10.64 33.76 11.93
CA ARG A 302 11.37 35.03 11.85
C ARG A 302 12.63 34.93 10.98
N LEU A 303 13.38 33.83 11.09
CA LEU A 303 14.58 33.61 10.29
C LEU A 303 14.26 33.51 8.79
N LEU A 304 13.11 32.92 8.45
CA LEU A 304 12.69 32.69 7.07
C LEU A 304 11.75 33.75 6.50
N GLN A 305 11.42 34.78 7.29
CA GLN A 305 10.59 35.91 6.86
C GLN A 305 11.05 36.55 5.54
N PRO A 306 12.37 36.69 5.23
CA PRO A 306 12.83 37.24 3.96
C PRO A 306 12.45 36.42 2.71
N LEU A 307 11.92 35.19 2.86
CA LEU A 307 11.45 34.39 1.73
C LEU A 307 10.09 34.84 1.20
N TYR A 308 9.37 35.73 1.90
CA TYR A 308 8.05 36.24 1.53
C TYR A 308 7.02 35.14 1.21
N LEU A 309 7.15 33.98 1.87
CA LEU A 309 6.20 32.88 1.80
C LEU A 309 5.15 33.01 2.91
N GLU A 310 3.98 32.40 2.69
CA GLU A 310 2.92 32.39 3.71
C GLU A 310 3.41 31.71 5.00
N PRO A 311 3.14 32.29 6.19
CA PRO A 311 3.65 31.79 7.46
C PRO A 311 3.28 30.34 7.75
N PHE A 312 2.06 29.91 7.39
CA PHE A 312 1.63 28.55 7.66
C PHE A 312 2.47 27.54 6.87
N PHE A 313 2.83 27.81 5.61
CA PHE A 313 3.72 26.93 4.82
C PHE A 313 5.09 26.79 5.49
N LEU A 314 5.70 27.89 5.92
CA LEU A 314 6.98 27.86 6.61
C LEU A 314 6.87 27.03 7.90
N LEU A 315 5.83 27.24 8.71
CA LEU A 315 5.63 26.48 9.94
C LEU A 315 5.39 24.97 9.68
N ARG A 316 4.72 24.58 8.59
CA ARG A 316 4.65 23.17 8.18
C ARG A 316 6.03 22.62 7.83
N LEU A 317 6.85 23.39 7.11
CA LEU A 317 8.22 22.99 6.77
C LEU A 317 9.09 22.80 8.03
N PHE A 318 8.80 23.48 9.13
CA PHE A 318 9.47 23.19 10.40
C PHE A 318 9.27 21.72 10.82
N ASN A 319 8.03 21.22 10.79
CA ASN A 319 7.73 19.82 11.13
C ASN A 319 8.37 18.86 10.10
N VAL A 320 8.30 19.18 8.81
CA VAL A 320 8.99 18.42 7.75
C VAL A 320 10.49 18.30 8.03
N LEU A 321 11.14 19.39 8.46
CA LEU A 321 12.57 19.40 8.78
C LEU A 321 12.89 18.49 9.98
N LEU A 322 12.02 18.42 10.99
CA LEU A 322 12.20 17.48 12.11
C LEU A 322 12.23 16.02 11.61
N PHE A 323 11.28 15.62 10.74
CA PHE A 323 11.30 14.29 10.16
C PHE A 323 12.53 14.07 9.27
N GLY A 324 12.88 15.07 8.46
CA GLY A 324 14.08 15.06 7.63
C GLY A 324 15.35 14.85 8.45
N ALA A 325 15.46 15.48 9.62
CA ALA A 325 16.59 15.29 10.53
C ALA A 325 16.68 13.85 11.03
N LEU A 326 15.55 13.19 11.35
CA LEU A 326 15.54 11.77 11.73
C LEU A 326 16.01 10.86 10.58
N VAL A 327 15.57 11.14 9.35
CA VAL A 327 16.00 10.39 8.15
C VAL A 327 17.50 10.56 7.91
N LEU A 328 18.02 11.79 7.97
CA LEU A 328 19.45 12.07 7.87
C LEU A 328 20.24 11.38 8.98
N PHE A 329 19.72 11.38 10.21
CA PHE A 329 20.34 10.70 11.34
C PHE A 329 20.39 9.18 11.14
N ALA A 330 19.38 8.57 10.50
CA ALA A 330 19.41 7.14 10.15
C ALA A 330 20.41 6.81 9.02
N PHE A 331 20.70 7.75 8.12
CA PHE A 331 21.79 7.58 7.17
C PHE A 331 23.15 7.51 7.88
N THR A 332 23.36 8.35 8.90
CA THR A 332 24.65 8.45 9.62
C THR A 332 24.83 7.39 10.71
N LYS A 333 23.78 7.04 11.47
CA LYS A 333 23.83 6.09 12.59
C LYS A 333 23.08 4.80 12.26
N LYS A 334 23.84 3.69 12.13
CA LYS A 334 23.29 2.37 11.78
C LYS A 334 22.29 1.86 12.82
N ASP A 335 22.62 2.04 14.09
CA ASP A 335 21.79 1.56 15.20
C ASP A 335 20.47 2.31 15.33
N PHE A 336 20.43 3.57 14.86
CA PHE A 336 19.21 4.38 14.84
C PHE A 336 18.21 3.91 13.77
N ARG A 337 18.65 3.20 12.72
CA ARG A 337 17.79 2.83 11.57
C ARG A 337 16.55 2.05 11.98
N PHE A 338 16.67 1.15 12.96
CA PHE A 338 15.55 0.36 13.44
C PHE A 338 14.55 1.17 14.28
N PHE A 339 14.99 2.28 14.88
CA PHE A 339 14.08 3.20 15.57
C PHE A 339 13.15 3.91 14.58
N LEU A 340 13.52 4.04 13.30
CA LEU A 340 12.60 4.55 12.28
C LEU A 340 11.45 3.60 11.93
N LEU A 341 11.49 2.30 12.27
CA LEU A 341 10.48 1.34 11.81
C LEU A 341 9.02 1.77 12.12
N PRO A 342 8.66 2.17 13.36
CA PRO A 342 7.31 2.65 13.65
C PRO A 342 6.91 3.85 12.79
N PHE A 343 7.87 4.70 12.46
CA PHE A 343 7.66 5.88 11.61
C PHE A 343 7.46 5.50 10.14
N LEU A 344 7.94 4.34 9.68
CA LEU A 344 7.77 3.88 8.30
C LEU A 344 6.49 3.09 8.06
N ILE A 345 5.85 2.56 9.11
CA ILE A 345 4.64 1.74 8.99
C ILE A 345 3.38 2.47 9.43
N SER A 346 3.50 3.72 9.90
CA SER A 346 2.39 4.51 10.43
C SER A 346 2.13 5.76 9.59
N PRO A 347 1.14 5.73 8.68
CA PRO A 347 0.69 6.91 7.95
C PRO A 347 0.24 8.05 8.87
N GLN A 348 -0.25 7.73 10.07
CA GLN A 348 -0.62 8.74 11.08
C GLN A 348 0.59 9.57 11.52
N ILE A 349 1.77 8.95 11.61
CA ILE A 349 3.00 9.69 11.91
C ILE A 349 3.33 10.63 10.75
N TRP A 350 3.23 10.16 9.50
CA TRP A 350 3.48 11.03 8.33
C TRP A 350 2.54 12.23 8.32
N TYR A 351 1.26 11.99 8.63
CA TYR A 351 0.23 13.00 8.72
C TYR A 351 0.56 14.09 9.75
N ILE A 352 0.96 13.74 10.98
CA ILE A 352 1.30 14.78 11.98
C ILE A 352 2.56 15.58 11.58
N PHE A 353 3.49 14.99 10.82
CA PHE A 353 4.65 15.72 10.33
C PHE A 353 4.35 16.59 9.09
N SER A 354 3.20 16.42 8.42
CA SER A 354 2.87 17.16 7.19
C SER A 354 2.15 18.49 7.43
N TYR A 355 1.67 18.76 8.64
CA TYR A 355 1.06 20.04 8.98
C TYR A 355 1.62 20.60 10.29
N PHE A 356 1.36 21.87 10.60
CA PHE A 356 1.92 22.48 11.81
C PHE A 356 1.09 22.14 13.05
N ASN A 357 1.72 21.40 13.96
CA ASN A 357 1.21 21.00 15.28
C ASN A 357 2.38 20.70 16.22
N SER A 358 2.08 20.55 17.51
CA SER A 358 3.06 20.22 18.55
C SER A 358 3.38 18.72 18.65
N ASP A 359 2.46 17.85 18.23
CA ASP A 359 2.62 16.38 18.33
C ASP A 359 3.82 15.87 17.52
N ALA A 360 4.10 16.47 16.36
CA ALA A 360 5.27 16.15 15.55
C ALA A 360 6.58 16.35 16.33
N PHE A 361 6.69 17.46 17.07
CA PHE A 361 7.87 17.77 17.87
C PHE A 361 7.99 16.84 19.09
N ALA A 362 6.87 16.59 19.79
CA ALA A 362 6.84 15.63 20.89
C ALA A 362 7.25 14.22 20.42
N THR A 363 6.77 13.81 19.25
CA THR A 363 7.10 12.52 18.62
C THR A 363 8.57 12.44 18.21
N PHE A 364 9.10 13.53 17.62
CA PHE A 364 10.52 13.66 17.28
C PHE A 364 11.42 13.49 18.52
N LEU A 365 11.14 14.22 19.60
CA LEU A 365 11.91 14.13 20.84
C LEU A 365 11.77 12.76 21.51
N SER A 366 10.57 12.19 21.51
CA SER A 366 10.31 10.86 22.08
C SER A 366 11.14 9.78 21.39
N LEU A 367 11.29 9.87 20.07
CA LEU A 367 12.12 8.91 19.33
C LEU A 367 13.61 9.07 19.67
N LEU A 368 14.11 10.30 19.73
CA LEU A 368 15.49 10.56 20.11
C LEU A 368 15.78 10.10 21.56
N ALA A 369 14.86 10.34 22.48
CA ALA A 369 14.96 9.86 23.86
C ALA A 369 14.93 8.33 23.93
N ALA A 370 14.05 7.67 23.15
CA ALA A 370 14.03 6.22 23.06
C ALA A 370 15.37 5.66 22.52
N TYR A 371 15.95 6.31 21.51
CA TYR A 371 17.28 5.95 21.02
C TYR A 371 18.37 6.16 22.07
N GLN A 372 18.36 7.26 22.81
CA GLN A 372 19.32 7.51 23.89
C GLN A 372 19.21 6.48 25.03
N LEU A 373 18.00 6.02 25.34
CA LEU A 373 17.78 5.04 26.41
C LEU A 373 18.19 3.62 26.00
N ALA A 374 18.02 3.24 24.73
CA ALA A 374 18.21 1.87 24.27
C ALA A 374 19.48 1.65 23.42
N GLY A 375 20.05 2.71 22.83
CA GLY A 375 21.23 2.64 21.98
C GLY A 375 22.52 2.56 22.80
N LYS A 376 23.33 1.53 22.57
CA LYS A 376 24.59 1.30 23.30
C LYS A 376 25.64 2.41 23.09
N GLU A 377 25.64 3.04 21.91
CA GLU A 377 26.57 4.12 21.51
C GLU A 377 25.85 5.47 21.31
N SER A 378 24.76 5.68 22.05
CA SER A 378 23.90 6.85 21.88
C SER A 378 24.31 8.07 22.72
N ALA A 379 25.22 7.89 23.69
CA ALA A 379 25.72 8.90 24.61
C ALA A 379 27.05 9.52 24.13
#